data_AF-A0A3D2PBJ6-F1
#
_entry.id   AF-A0A3D2PBJ6-F1
#
_cell.length_a   1.000
_cell.length_b   1.000
_cell.length_c   1.000
_cell.angle_alpha   90.00
_cell.angle_beta   90.00
_cell.angle_gamma   90.00
#
_symmetry.space_group_name_H-M   'P 1'
#
loop_
_entity.id
_entity.type
_entity.pdbx_description
1 polymer ?
#
loop_
_entity_poly.entity_id
_entity_poly.type
_entity_poly.pdbx_seq_one_letter_code
_entity_poly.pdbx_strand_id
1 'polypeptide(L)'
;EFEARNVSQMDAVTTSDFVRTELVKTGKFNVVDRSNMQRILAEQRFQMTGCTTQECAIQMGKLLDVQKVVVGTLSKLMDAYYVIVNVVDVETGKIEFSEQVKALTSDDIVSACGTISQNIVQKYK
;
A
#
# COMPACT_ATOMS: atom_id res chain seq x y z
N GLU A 1 -0.78 2.12 -3.87
CA GLU A 1 -2.18 1.92 -4.27
C GLU A 1 -2.61 0.50 -3.92
N PHE A 2 -3.89 0.30 -3.63
CA PHE A 2 -4.43 -1.01 -3.25
C PHE A 2 -5.44 -1.50 -4.28
N GLU A 3 -5.31 -2.77 -4.67
CA GLU A 3 -6.29 -3.45 -5.51
C GLU A 3 -7.54 -3.81 -4.71
N ALA A 4 -8.71 -3.67 -5.31
CA ALA A 4 -9.97 -4.20 -4.78
C ALA A 4 -10.27 -5.56 -5.41
N ARG A 5 -10.40 -6.61 -4.60
CA ARG A 5 -10.87 -7.93 -5.05
C ARG A 5 -12.10 -8.38 -4.28
N ASN A 6 -13.25 -8.41 -4.95
CA ASN A 6 -14.54 -8.72 -4.33
C ASN A 6 -14.94 -7.74 -3.20
N VAL A 7 -14.46 -6.50 -3.28
CA VAL A 7 -14.77 -5.35 -2.40
C VAL A 7 -14.95 -4.10 -3.27
N SER A 8 -15.43 -3.00 -2.70
CA SER A 8 -15.51 -1.75 -3.46
C SER A 8 -14.12 -1.15 -3.68
N GLN A 9 -13.94 -0.41 -4.78
CA GLN A 9 -12.71 0.36 -5.00
C GLN A 9 -12.47 1.38 -3.89
N MET A 10 -13.55 1.98 -3.35
CA MET A 10 -13.47 2.93 -2.26
C MET A 10 -12.90 2.30 -0.98
N ASP A 11 -13.26 1.06 -0.67
CA ASP A 11 -12.73 0.35 0.51
C ASP A 11 -11.23 0.09 0.38
N ALA A 12 -10.77 -0.36 -0.79
CA ALA A 12 -9.35 -0.58 -1.06
C ALA A 12 -8.56 0.73 -0.97
N VAL A 13 -9.08 1.80 -1.57
CA VAL A 13 -8.51 3.15 -1.49
C VAL A 13 -8.41 3.63 -0.03
N THR A 14 -9.46 3.45 0.75
CA THR A 14 -9.51 3.85 2.16
C THR A 14 -8.52 3.03 2.99
N THR A 15 -8.39 1.73 2.71
CA THR A 15 -7.40 0.85 3.34
C THR A 15 -5.98 1.31 3.03
N SER A 16 -5.69 1.72 1.79
CA SER A 16 -4.39 2.29 1.43
C SER A 16 -4.09 3.57 2.23
N ASP A 17 -5.09 4.40 2.51
CA ASP A 17 -4.92 5.62 3.32
C ASP A 17 -4.68 5.30 4.79
N PHE A 18 -5.33 4.26 5.34
CA PHE A 18 -5.07 3.79 6.69
C PHE A 18 -3.64 3.29 6.84
N VAL A 19 -3.15 2.44 5.93
CA VAL A 19 -1.74 2.00 5.95
C VAL A 19 -0.79 3.18 5.83
N ARG A 20 -1.06 4.15 4.92
CA ARG A 20 -0.24 5.37 4.81
C ARG A 20 -0.19 6.12 6.14
N THR A 21 -1.35 6.33 6.76
CA THR A 21 -1.49 7.06 8.03
C THR A 21 -0.74 6.37 9.15
N GLU A 22 -0.87 5.05 9.27
CA GLU A 22 -0.16 4.27 10.28
C GLU A 22 1.36 4.28 10.06
N LEU A 23 1.84 4.20 8.82
CA LEU A 23 3.27 4.36 8.51
C LEU A 23 3.79 5.76 8.89
N VAL A 24 3.03 6.83 8.62
CA VAL A 24 3.38 8.19 9.04
C VAL A 24 3.46 8.29 10.57
N LYS A 25 2.48 7.75 11.30
CA LYS A 25 2.44 7.76 12.77
C LYS A 25 3.66 7.09 13.40
N THR A 26 4.29 6.14 12.72
CA THR A 26 5.49 5.47 13.24
C THR A 26 6.70 6.41 13.32
N GLY A 27 6.73 7.48 12.52
CA GLY A 27 7.86 8.42 12.44
C GLY A 27 9.15 7.82 11.86
N LYS A 28 9.08 6.63 11.25
CA LYS A 28 10.25 5.90 10.73
C LYS A 28 10.54 6.13 9.26
N PHE A 29 9.56 6.61 8.51
CA PHE A 29 9.65 6.77 7.06
C PHE A 29 9.27 8.19 6.64
N ASN A 30 9.94 8.71 5.61
CA ASN A 30 9.46 9.90 4.91
C ASN A 30 8.42 9.46 3.86
N VAL A 31 7.14 9.56 4.22
CA VAL A 31 6.04 9.05 3.40
C VAL A 31 5.52 10.15 2.48
N VAL A 32 5.42 9.84 1.18
CA VAL A 32 4.85 10.77 0.20
C VAL A 32 3.34 10.92 0.42
N ASP A 33 2.91 12.17 0.57
CA ASP A 33 1.49 12.51 0.70
C ASP A 33 0.68 12.11 -0.55
N ARG A 34 -0.59 11.76 -0.35
CA ARG A 34 -1.48 11.32 -1.42
C ARG A 34 -1.67 12.38 -2.51
N SER A 35 -1.91 13.62 -2.12
CA SER A 35 -2.17 14.71 -3.07
C SER A 35 -0.92 15.02 -3.89
N ASN A 36 0.25 15.00 -3.25
CA ASN A 36 1.52 15.19 -3.93
C ASN A 36 1.82 14.04 -4.91
N MET A 37 1.57 12.80 -4.50
CA MET A 37 1.68 11.63 -5.35
C MET A 37 0.79 11.76 -6.59
N GLN A 38 -0.49 12.08 -6.42
CA GLN A 38 -1.42 12.25 -7.54
C GLN A 38 -1.00 13.38 -8.49
N ARG A 39 -0.52 14.51 -7.95
CA ARG A 39 -0.03 15.64 -8.73
C ARG A 39 1.15 15.22 -9.62
N ILE A 40 2.18 14.62 -9.04
CA ILE A 40 3.39 14.20 -9.77
C ILE A 40 3.03 13.17 -10.85
N LEU A 41 2.21 12.18 -10.51
CA LEU A 41 1.79 11.15 -11.48
C LEU A 41 0.94 11.74 -12.61
N ALA A 42 0.08 12.72 -12.32
CA ALA A 42 -0.72 13.43 -13.32
C ALA A 42 0.16 14.28 -14.26
N GLU A 43 1.17 14.97 -13.73
CA GLU A 43 2.15 15.74 -14.52
C GLU A 43 2.88 14.84 -15.53
N GLN A 44 3.21 13.61 -15.11
CA GLN A 44 3.87 12.61 -15.94
C GLN A 44 2.88 11.83 -16.84
N ARG A 45 1.59 12.19 -16.83
CA ARG A 45 0.50 11.48 -17.54
C ARG A 45 0.47 9.97 -17.26
N PHE A 46 0.88 9.59 -16.05
CA PHE A 46 0.97 8.20 -15.63
C PHE A 46 -0.43 7.66 -15.34
N GLN A 47 -0.79 6.54 -15.98
CA GLN A 47 -2.07 5.88 -15.74
C GLN A 47 -1.94 4.91 -14.56
N MET A 48 -2.59 5.23 -13.45
CA MET A 48 -2.56 4.40 -12.23
C MET A 48 -3.48 3.16 -12.32
N THR A 49 -4.33 3.05 -13.34
CA THR A 49 -5.27 1.94 -13.49
C THR A 49 -4.54 0.62 -13.66
N GLY A 50 -4.77 -0.32 -12.73
CA GLY A 50 -4.13 -1.64 -12.73
C GLY A 50 -2.72 -1.69 -12.14
N CYS A 51 -2.29 -0.63 -11.43
CA CYS A 51 -0.94 -0.51 -10.90
C CYS A 51 -0.71 -1.26 -9.59
N THR A 52 -0.89 -2.59 -9.62
CA THR A 52 -0.68 -3.48 -8.47
C THR A 52 0.42 -4.51 -8.72
N THR A 53 1.00 -4.50 -9.93
CA THR A 53 2.17 -5.32 -10.26
C THR A 53 3.47 -4.68 -9.78
N GLN A 54 4.49 -5.51 -9.62
CA GLN A 54 5.83 -5.11 -9.23
C GLN A 54 6.44 -4.09 -10.21
N GLU A 55 6.24 -4.30 -11.52
CA GLU A 55 6.73 -3.39 -12.56
C GLU A 55 6.13 -2.00 -12.44
N CYS A 56 4.83 -1.94 -12.12
CA CYS A 56 4.13 -0.68 -11.96
C CYS A 56 4.58 0.06 -10.69
N ALA A 57 4.80 -0.67 -9.59
CA ALA A 57 5.36 -0.11 -8.37
C ALA A 57 6.75 0.50 -8.59
N ILE A 58 7.61 -0.16 -9.38
CA ILE A 58 8.95 0.35 -9.74
C ILE A 58 8.84 1.64 -10.55
N GLN A 59 7.96 1.69 -11.56
CA GLN A 59 7.78 2.88 -12.39
C GLN A 59 7.25 4.05 -11.57
N MET A 60 6.22 3.82 -10.75
CA MET A 60 5.71 4.84 -9.81
C MET A 60 6.82 5.34 -8.88
N GLY A 61 7.60 4.41 -8.32
CA GLY A 61 8.67 4.75 -7.39
C GLY A 61 9.72 5.67 -8.01
N LYS A 62 10.11 5.41 -9.26
CA LYS A 62 11.04 6.25 -10.03
C LYS A 62 10.48 7.63 -10.32
N LEU A 63 9.20 7.74 -10.67
CA LEU A 63 8.56 9.04 -10.94
C LEU A 63 8.42 9.88 -9.67
N LEU A 64 8.20 9.23 -8.52
CA LEU A 64 8.01 9.87 -7.22
C LEU A 64 9.33 10.11 -6.47
N ASP A 65 10.46 9.68 -7.04
CA ASP A 65 11.80 9.73 -6.41
C ASP A 65 11.82 9.08 -5.00
N VAL A 66 11.28 7.87 -4.90
CA VAL A 66 11.26 7.09 -3.64
C VAL A 66 12.04 5.79 -3.76
N GLN A 67 12.59 5.34 -2.64
CA GLN A 67 13.37 4.10 -2.56
C GLN A 67 12.49 2.84 -2.47
N LYS A 68 11.30 2.99 -1.88
CA LYS A 68 10.39 1.89 -1.56
C LYS A 68 8.97 2.28 -1.93
N VAL A 69 8.22 1.32 -2.48
CA VAL A 69 6.80 1.49 -2.76
C VAL A 69 5.99 0.42 -2.04
N VAL A 70 4.95 0.87 -1.35
CA VAL A 70 3.98 -0.01 -0.70
C VAL A 70 2.79 -0.18 -1.63
N VAL A 71 2.58 -1.40 -2.09
CA VAL A 71 1.39 -1.82 -2.84
C VAL A 71 0.62 -2.86 -2.05
N GLY A 72 -0.67 -3.00 -2.31
CA GLY A 72 -1.47 -3.95 -1.58
C GLY A 72 -2.73 -4.39 -2.29
N THR A 73 -3.47 -5.23 -1.61
CA THR A 73 -4.78 -5.71 -2.05
C THR A 73 -5.67 -5.80 -0.83
N LEU A 74 -6.85 -5.20 -0.92
CA LEU A 74 -7.97 -5.54 -0.05
C LEU A 74 -8.83 -6.55 -0.80
N SER A 75 -9.02 -7.72 -0.20
CA SER A 75 -9.89 -8.75 -0.76
C SER A 75 -10.93 -9.24 0.23
N LYS A 76 -12.08 -9.68 -0.26
CA LYS A 76 -13.10 -10.37 0.56
C LYS A 76 -13.28 -11.79 0.07
N LEU A 77 -13.13 -12.74 0.98
CA LEU A 77 -13.36 -14.16 0.75
C LEU A 77 -14.37 -14.66 1.80
N MET A 78 -15.54 -15.08 1.34
CA MET A 78 -16.68 -15.42 2.19
C MET A 78 -17.01 -14.24 3.12
N ASP A 79 -16.95 -14.46 4.43
CA ASP A 79 -17.28 -13.47 5.46
C ASP A 79 -16.03 -12.78 6.06
N ALA A 80 -14.86 -12.92 5.43
CA ALA A 80 -13.62 -12.32 5.91
C ALA A 80 -12.97 -11.42 4.86
N TYR A 81 -12.36 -10.34 5.34
CA TYR A 81 -11.48 -9.48 4.59
C TYR A 81 -10.02 -9.93 4.78
N TYR A 82 -9.21 -9.68 3.76
CA TYR A 82 -7.79 -9.94 3.77
C TYR A 82 -7.07 -8.71 3.23
N VAL A 83 -6.23 -8.13 4.08
CA VAL A 83 -5.33 -7.03 3.72
C VAL A 83 -3.98 -7.63 3.43
N ILE A 84 -3.54 -7.52 2.17
CA ILE A 84 -2.23 -8.00 1.72
C ILE A 84 -1.40 -6.78 1.37
N VAL A 85 -0.15 -6.75 1.83
CA VAL A 85 0.79 -5.65 1.56
C VAL A 85 2.12 -6.21 1.09
N ASN A 86 2.70 -5.56 0.08
CA ASN A 86 4.02 -5.83 -0.45
C ASN A 86 4.85 -4.54 -0.44
N VAL A 87 6.06 -4.60 0.10
CA VAL A 87 7.06 -3.53 -0.01
C VAL A 87 8.02 -3.88 -1.13
N VAL A 88 8.04 -3.05 -2.16
CA VAL A 88 8.86 -3.21 -3.35
C VAL A 88 10.04 -2.25 -3.26
N ASP A 89 11.25 -2.77 -3.40
CA ASP A 89 12.46 -1.99 -3.61
C ASP A 89 12.50 -1.47 -5.04
N VAL A 90 12.61 -0.16 -5.22
CA VAL A 90 12.47 0.49 -6.54
C VAL A 90 13.71 0.28 -7.41
N GLU A 91 14.88 0.12 -6.79
CA GLU A 91 16.16 -0.04 -7.50
C GLU A 91 16.29 -1.45 -8.08
N THR A 92 16.10 -2.46 -7.24
CA THR A 92 16.24 -3.88 -7.59
C THR A 92 14.95 -4.47 -8.14
N GLY A 93 13.83 -3.80 -7.91
CA GLY A 93 12.49 -4.28 -8.19
C GLY A 93 11.96 -5.32 -7.23
N LYS A 94 12.75 -5.84 -6.27
CA LYS A 94 12.35 -7.01 -5.48
C LYS A 94 11.30 -6.68 -4.43
N ILE A 95 10.41 -7.64 -4.14
CA ILE A 95 9.56 -7.60 -2.95
C ILE A 95 10.43 -7.98 -1.75
N GLU A 96 10.71 -7.01 -0.88
CA GLU A 96 11.54 -7.21 0.32
C GLU A 96 10.73 -7.65 1.54
N PHE A 97 9.44 -7.35 1.52
CA PHE A 97 8.51 -7.65 2.60
C PHE A 97 7.12 -7.92 2.01
N SER A 98 6.46 -8.96 2.51
CA SER A 98 5.09 -9.31 2.15
C SER A 98 4.37 -9.80 3.40
N GLU A 99 3.18 -9.29 3.64
CA GLU A 99 2.36 -9.69 4.78
C GLU A 99 0.88 -9.73 4.42
N GLN A 100 0.16 -10.64 5.07
CA GLN A 100 -1.29 -10.77 4.97
C GLN A 100 -1.89 -10.82 6.38
N VAL A 101 -2.92 -10.01 6.61
CA VAL A 101 -3.71 -10.03 7.84
C VAL A 101 -5.18 -10.25 7.50
N LYS A 102 -5.82 -11.16 8.23
CA LYS A 102 -7.26 -11.45 8.14
C LYS A 102 -8.03 -10.51 9.06
N ALA A 103 -9.12 -9.94 8.55
CA ALA A 103 -10.07 -9.11 9.28
C ALA A 103 -11.47 -9.74 9.15
N LEU A 104 -12.23 -9.82 10.25
CA LEU A 104 -13.59 -10.40 10.25
C LEU A 104 -14.65 -9.32 10.05
N THR A 105 -14.36 -8.10 10.47
CA THR A 105 -15.22 -6.93 10.36
C THR A 105 -14.50 -5.77 9.67
N SER A 106 -15.24 -4.73 9.30
CA SER A 106 -14.65 -3.51 8.76
C SER A 106 -13.74 -2.80 9.78
N ASP A 107 -14.06 -2.88 11.08
CA ASP A 107 -13.25 -2.30 12.15
C ASP A 107 -11.91 -3.04 12.30
N ASP A 108 -11.92 -4.36 12.08
CA ASP A 108 -10.69 -5.17 12.08
C ASP A 108 -9.73 -4.80 10.95
N ILE A 109 -10.21 -4.19 9.85
CA ILE A 109 -9.35 -3.70 8.76
C ILE A 109 -8.42 -2.60 9.28
N VAL A 110 -8.91 -1.71 10.14
CA VAL A 110 -8.09 -0.64 10.74
C VAL A 110 -7.01 -1.24 11.63
N SER A 111 -7.38 -2.21 12.47
CA SER A 111 -6.44 -2.96 13.32
C SER A 111 -5.41 -3.73 12.50
N ALA A 112 -5.82 -4.32 11.38
CA ALA A 112 -4.94 -4.99 10.44
C ALA A 112 -3.92 -4.02 9.82
N CYS A 113 -4.34 -2.82 9.41
CA CYS A 113 -3.45 -1.78 8.88
C CYS A 113 -2.39 -1.35 9.90
N GLY A 114 -2.79 -1.18 11.17
CA GLY A 114 -1.86 -0.89 12.26
C GLY A 114 -0.84 -2.01 12.47
N THR A 115 -1.30 -3.26 12.48
CA THR A 115 -0.45 -4.45 12.64
C THR A 115 0.59 -4.56 11.52
N ILE A 116 0.14 -4.46 10.26
CA ILE A 116 1.00 -4.48 9.08
C ILE A 116 2.04 -3.36 9.14
N SER A 117 1.63 -2.14 9.50
CA SER A 117 2.54 -1.00 9.58
C SER A 117 3.62 -1.19 10.64
N GLN A 118 3.28 -1.77 11.80
CA GLN A 118 4.26 -2.12 12.83
C GLN A 118 5.22 -3.19 12.34
N ASN A 119 4.74 -4.22 11.65
CA ASN A 119 5.58 -5.30 11.15
C ASN A 119 6.53 -4.84 10.03
N ILE A 120 6.07 -3.93 9.16
CA ILE A 120 6.95 -3.21 8.22
C ILE A 120 8.04 -2.47 8.99
N VAL A 121 7.70 -1.71 10.05
CA VAL A 121 8.72 -1.03 10.87
C VAL A 121 9.72 -2.02 11.47
N GLN A 122 9.28 -3.15 12.01
CA GLN A 122 10.19 -4.15 12.59
C GLN A 122 11.17 -4.72 11.56
N LYS A 123 10.73 -4.89 10.31
CA LYS A 123 11.60 -5.37 9.22
C LYS A 123 12.75 -4.40 8.90
N TYR A 124 12.53 -3.09 9.06
CA TYR A 124 13.49 -2.03 8.74
C TYR A 124 14.08 -1.34 9.98
N LYS A 125 14.02 -2.00 11.15
CA LYS A 125 14.71 -1.57 12.36
C LYS A 125 16.23 -1.73 12.28
#